data_AF-A0A1B8YAF9-F1
#
_entry.id   AF-A0A1B8YAF9-F1
#
_cell.length_a   1.000
_cell.length_b   1.000
_cell.length_c   1.000
_cell.angle_alpha   90.00
_cell.angle_beta   90.00
_cell.angle_gamma   90.00
#
_symmetry.space_group_name_H-M   'P 1'
#
loop_
_entity.id
_entity.type
_entity.pdbx_description
1 polymer ?
#
loop_
_entity_poly.entity_id
_entity_poly.type
_entity_poly.pdbx_seq_one_letter_code
_entity_poly.pdbx_strand_id
1 'polypeptide(L)'
;LNALMPHVTFRMSSGDKIYFKDNGNPQARYDIVKWYFLEIGNKKSIKVGSFDGSESDGKLFVNDSANLWGPYFSECVHSRCSEPCKPGFRKAKVEGAPSCCYTCVLCADGEMSNIT
;
A
#
# COMPACT_ATOMS: atom_id res chain seq x y z
N LEU A 1 35.79 14.08 -10.61
CA LEU A 1 34.73 13.89 -9.59
C LEU A 1 33.64 12.92 -10.05
N ASN A 2 33.04 13.11 -11.25
CA ASN A 2 31.89 12.32 -11.73
C ASN A 2 32.13 10.81 -11.91
N ALA A 3 33.38 10.37 -12.15
CA ALA A 3 33.70 8.97 -12.39
C ALA A 3 33.66 8.08 -11.12
N LEU A 4 33.71 8.67 -9.92
CA LEU A 4 33.75 7.91 -8.67
C LEU A 4 32.36 7.65 -8.07
N MET A 5 31.37 8.50 -8.38
CA MET A 5 30.02 8.43 -7.78
C MET A 5 29.31 7.06 -7.88
N PRO A 6 29.44 6.27 -8.98
CA PRO A 6 28.75 4.98 -9.08
C PRO A 6 29.26 3.93 -8.08
N HIS A 7 30.47 4.09 -7.53
CA HIS A 7 31.13 3.08 -6.69
C HIS A 7 31.27 3.52 -5.22
N VAL A 8 30.58 4.58 -4.82
CA VAL A 8 30.66 5.08 -3.44
C VAL A 8 29.67 4.33 -2.56
N THR A 9 30.18 3.81 -1.45
CA THR A 9 29.39 3.32 -0.32
C THR A 9 29.73 4.18 0.89
N PHE A 10 28.73 4.73 1.55
CA PHE A 10 28.93 5.51 2.78
C PHE A 10 27.81 5.24 3.78
N ARG A 11 28.05 5.66 5.03
CA ARG A 11 27.08 5.53 6.11
C ARG A 11 26.61 6.92 6.52
N MET A 12 25.30 7.14 6.55
CA MET A 12 24.73 8.38 7.08
C MET A 12 24.88 8.43 8.60
N SER A 13 24.74 9.62 9.18
CA SER A 13 24.68 9.83 10.64
C SER A 13 23.53 9.07 11.30
N SER A 14 22.46 8.76 10.56
CA SER A 14 21.37 7.88 11.00
C SER A 14 21.78 6.41 11.15
N GLY A 15 22.96 6.03 10.64
CA GLY A 15 23.43 4.64 10.58
C GLY A 15 23.08 3.91 9.28
N ASP A 16 22.33 4.54 8.38
CA ASP A 16 21.94 3.97 7.09
C ASP A 16 23.13 3.84 6.15
N LYS A 17 23.28 2.67 5.52
CA LYS A 17 24.29 2.42 4.48
C LYS A 17 23.70 2.80 3.12
N ILE A 18 24.30 3.78 2.45
CA ILE A 18 23.92 4.22 1.11
C ILE A 18 24.97 3.72 0.12
N TYR A 19 24.50 3.13 -0.97
CA TYR A 19 25.30 2.76 -2.12
C TYR A 19 24.47 2.97 -3.39
N PHE A 20 25.16 3.16 -4.51
CA PHE A 20 24.54 3.42 -5.80
C PHE A 20 24.55 2.15 -6.64
N LYS A 21 23.43 1.85 -7.31
CA LYS A 21 23.35 0.77 -8.31
C LYS A 21 23.95 1.25 -9.64
N ASP A 22 24.07 0.35 -10.61
CA ASP A 22 24.78 0.54 -11.90
C ASP A 22 24.36 1.79 -12.71
N ASN A 23 23.18 2.36 -12.42
CA ASN A 23 22.67 3.58 -13.06
C ASN A 23 22.86 4.86 -12.22
N GLY A 24 23.66 4.81 -11.15
CA GLY A 24 23.87 5.95 -10.24
C GLY A 24 22.68 6.27 -9.33
N ASN A 25 21.65 5.41 -9.31
CA ASN A 25 20.50 5.57 -8.42
C ASN A 25 20.81 4.99 -7.04
N PRO A 26 20.56 5.73 -5.95
CA PRO A 26 20.66 5.18 -4.60
C PRO A 26 19.57 4.14 -4.38
N GLN A 27 19.76 3.30 -3.36
CA GLN A 27 18.74 2.38 -2.89
C GLN A 27 17.45 3.12 -2.52
N ALA A 28 16.32 2.67 -3.05
CA ALA A 28 15.01 3.27 -2.79
C ALA A 28 14.58 2.98 -1.35
N ARG A 29 14.69 3.97 -0.46
CA ARG A 29 14.17 3.90 0.90
C ARG A 29 13.25 5.09 1.15
N TYR A 30 12.04 4.81 1.62
CA TYR A 30 11.03 5.83 1.84
C TYR A 30 10.40 5.71 3.22
N ASP A 31 10.11 6.86 3.82
CA ASP A 31 9.24 6.93 4.98
C ASP A 31 7.79 7.05 4.52
N ILE A 32 6.91 6.28 5.14
CA ILE A 32 5.47 6.41 4.94
C ILE A 32 4.96 7.36 6.01
N VAL A 33 4.39 8.48 5.58
CA VAL A 33 3.94 9.54 6.47
C VAL A 33 2.42 9.70 6.40
N LYS A 34 1.81 9.79 7.57
CA LYS A 34 0.41 10.16 7.71
C LYS A 34 0.30 11.65 7.99
N TRP A 35 -0.61 12.31 7.28
CA TRP A 35 -0.94 13.72 7.49
C TRP A 35 -2.23 13.87 8.31
N TYR A 36 -2.17 14.72 9.33
CA TYR A 36 -3.33 15.21 10.07
C TYR A 36 -3.59 16.65 9.64
N PHE A 37 -4.81 16.90 9.18
CA PHE A 37 -5.30 18.24 8.91
C PHE A 37 -6.18 18.65 10.09
N LEU A 38 -5.55 19.14 11.16
CA LEU A 38 -6.29 19.72 12.27
C LEU A 38 -6.99 21.01 11.82
N GLU A 39 -7.74 21.66 12.70
CA GLU A 39 -8.43 22.92 12.41
C GLU A 39 -7.55 23.94 11.66
N ILE A 40 -8.22 24.75 10.85
CA ILE A 40 -7.69 25.61 9.77
C ILE A 40 -6.24 26.07 10.03
N GLY A 41 -5.31 25.47 9.30
CA GLY A 41 -3.89 25.87 9.27
C GLY A 41 -2.92 24.91 9.96
N ASN A 42 -3.39 24.03 10.86
CA ASN A 42 -2.52 23.10 11.58
C ASN A 42 -2.37 21.76 10.83
N LYS A 43 -1.25 21.60 10.11
CA LYS A 43 -0.86 20.34 9.48
C LYS A 43 0.23 19.66 10.31
N LYS A 44 -0.01 18.42 10.72
CA LYS A 44 1.00 17.57 11.39
C LYS A 44 1.23 16.32 10.56
N SER A 45 2.48 15.96 10.33
CA SER A 45 2.84 14.67 9.75
C SER A 45 3.52 13.79 10.79
N ILE A 46 3.17 12.50 10.82
CA ILE A 46 3.90 11.51 11.60
C ILE A 46 4.35 10.38 10.68
N LYS A 47 5.53 9.81 10.94
CA LYS A 47 5.96 8.59 10.27
C LYS A 47 5.15 7.41 10.81
N VAL A 48 4.51 6.68 9.91
CA VAL A 48 3.69 5.49 10.23
C VAL A 48 4.26 4.21 9.63
N GLY A 49 5.32 4.30 8.84
CA GLY A 49 5.92 3.15 8.21
C GLY A 49 7.17 3.50 7.41
N SER A 50 7.67 2.51 6.69
CA SER A 50 8.80 2.64 5.79
C SER A 50 8.73 1.61 4.68
N PHE A 51 9.33 1.92 3.54
CA PHE A 51 9.54 1.01 2.44
C PHE A 51 11.04 0.90 2.16
N ASP A 52 11.56 -0.33 2.11
CA ASP A 52 12.94 -0.61 1.74
C ASP A 52 13.00 -1.40 0.41
N GLY A 53 13.30 -0.71 -0.68
CA GLY A 53 13.54 -1.27 -2.01
C GLY A 53 14.94 -1.86 -2.21
N SER A 54 15.64 -2.18 -1.11
CA SER A 54 16.88 -2.98 -1.14
C SER A 54 16.71 -4.31 -1.86
N GLU A 55 15.65 -5.01 -1.47
CA GLU A 55 15.36 -6.39 -1.79
C GLU A 55 14.51 -6.43 -3.07
N SER A 56 14.52 -7.56 -3.78
CA SER A 56 13.85 -7.69 -5.10
C SER A 56 12.36 -7.35 -5.05
N ASP A 57 11.69 -7.69 -3.95
CA ASP A 57 10.25 -7.50 -3.78
C ASP A 57 9.93 -6.23 -2.98
N GLY A 58 10.95 -5.56 -2.45
CA GLY A 58 10.82 -4.46 -1.50
C GLY A 58 10.19 -4.89 -0.17
N LYS A 59 10.61 -4.27 0.92
CA LYS A 59 10.06 -4.55 2.25
C LYS A 59 9.21 -3.38 2.73
N LEU A 60 7.90 -3.59 2.74
CA LEU A 60 6.94 -2.65 3.32
C LEU A 60 6.76 -2.94 4.82
N PHE A 61 6.91 -1.90 5.63
CA PHE A 61 6.52 -1.91 7.03
C PHE A 61 5.53 -0.78 7.28
N VAL A 62 4.37 -1.12 7.84
CA VAL A 62 3.37 -0.16 8.31
C VAL A 62 3.06 -0.50 9.76
N ASN A 63 3.10 0.51 10.63
CA ASN A 63 2.75 0.37 12.02
C ASN A 63 1.23 0.49 12.19
N ASP A 64 0.54 -0.65 12.24
CA ASP A 64 -0.91 -0.70 12.41
C ASP A 64 -1.39 -0.09 13.74
N SER A 65 -0.52 -0.04 14.76
CA SER A 65 -0.84 0.61 16.04
C SER A 65 -0.87 2.14 15.97
N ALA A 66 -0.40 2.76 14.88
CA ALA A 66 -0.23 4.20 14.75
C ALA A 66 -1.55 5.00 14.52
N ASN A 67 -2.72 4.40 14.79
CA ASN A 67 -4.05 4.92 14.43
C ASN A 67 -4.02 5.51 13.02
N LEU A 68 -3.95 4.65 12.01
CA LEU A 68 -3.77 5.05 10.60
C LEU A 68 -4.95 5.83 10.02
N TRP A 69 -6.13 5.72 10.62
CA TRP A 69 -7.39 6.20 10.01
C TRP A 69 -8.03 7.39 10.76
N GLY A 70 -7.76 7.53 12.06
CA GLY A 70 -8.28 8.62 12.88
C GLY A 70 -7.64 9.99 12.56
N PRO A 71 -8.25 11.11 12.96
CA PRO A 71 -9.53 11.18 13.67
C PRO A 71 -10.75 11.02 12.77
N TYR A 72 -10.58 10.98 11.44
CA TYR A 72 -11.70 11.01 10.50
C TYR A 72 -12.46 9.67 10.39
N PHE A 73 -11.74 8.56 10.54
CA PHE A 73 -12.32 7.22 10.49
C PHE A 73 -11.88 6.41 11.71
N SER A 74 -12.80 5.61 12.25
CA SER A 74 -12.52 4.72 13.39
C SER A 74 -11.71 3.48 13.00
N GLU A 75 -11.81 3.07 11.74
CA GLU A 75 -11.17 1.86 11.22
C GLU A 75 -10.75 2.02 9.75
N CYS A 76 -10.16 0.97 9.20
CA CYS A 76 -9.75 0.92 7.80
C CYS A 76 -10.96 1.07 6.86
N VAL A 77 -10.85 1.96 5.87
CA VAL A 77 -11.89 2.12 4.87
C VAL A 77 -11.79 1.03 3.81
N HIS A 78 -12.91 0.37 3.52
CA HIS A 78 -12.99 -0.61 2.45
C HIS A 78 -13.15 0.10 1.09
N SER A 79 -12.06 0.18 0.32
CA SER A 79 -12.10 0.72 -1.06
C SER A 79 -12.35 -0.41 -2.06
N ARG A 80 -13.61 -0.82 -2.20
CA ARG A 80 -14.01 -1.91 -3.10
C ARG A 80 -15.08 -1.44 -4.07
N CYS A 81 -15.02 -1.95 -5.30
CA CYS A 81 -16.06 -1.69 -6.30
C CYS A 81 -17.34 -2.51 -6.03
N SER A 82 -17.18 -3.71 -5.47
CA SER A 82 -18.27 -4.64 -5.23
C SER A 82 -18.07 -5.38 -3.92
N GLU A 83 -19.15 -5.55 -3.17
CA GLU A 83 -19.18 -6.35 -1.95
C GLU A 83 -18.89 -7.84 -2.23
N PRO A 84 -18.40 -8.61 -1.25
CA PRO A 84 -18.32 -10.06 -1.37
C PRO A 84 -19.68 -10.69 -1.70
N CYS A 85 -19.68 -11.75 -2.50
CA CYS A 85 -20.92 -12.47 -2.76
C CYS A 85 -21.18 -13.43 -1.61
N LYS A 86 -22.40 -13.43 -1.09
CA LYS A 86 -22.77 -14.39 -0.03
C LYS A 86 -22.79 -15.82 -0.59
N PRO A 87 -22.66 -16.84 0.28
CA PRO A 87 -22.89 -18.23 -0.12
C PRO A 87 -24.21 -18.40 -0.89
N GLY A 88 -24.18 -19.20 -1.95
CA GLY A 88 -25.29 -19.36 -2.91
C GLY A 88 -25.29 -18.34 -4.06
N PHE A 89 -24.39 -17.35 -4.05
CA PHE A 89 -24.20 -16.41 -5.14
C PHE A 89 -22.79 -16.53 -5.75
N ARG A 90 -22.70 -16.35 -7.07
CA ARG A 90 -21.45 -16.27 -7.81
C ARG A 90 -21.22 -14.87 -8.36
N LYS A 91 -19.96 -14.52 -8.60
CA LYS A 91 -19.57 -13.27 -9.24
C LYS A 91 -19.92 -13.31 -10.73
N ALA A 92 -20.60 -12.28 -11.22
CA ALA A 92 -20.87 -12.07 -12.63
C ALA A 92 -20.23 -10.76 -13.09
N LYS A 93 -19.52 -10.81 -14.23
CA LYS A 93 -18.88 -9.65 -14.83
C LYS A 93 -19.93 -8.63 -15.25
N VAL A 94 -19.69 -7.36 -14.94
CA VAL A 94 -20.47 -6.25 -15.48
C VAL A 94 -19.79 -5.78 -16.77
N GLU A 95 -20.53 -5.78 -17.88
CA GLU A 95 -20.00 -5.33 -19.17
C GLU A 95 -19.60 -3.85 -19.09
N GLY A 96 -18.44 -3.50 -19.64
CA GLY A 96 -17.85 -2.17 -19.55
C GLY A 96 -17.18 -1.83 -18.21
N ALA A 97 -17.31 -2.65 -17.16
CA ALA A 97 -16.67 -2.40 -15.87
C ALA A 97 -15.28 -3.08 -15.75
N PRO A 98 -14.37 -2.55 -14.90
CA PRO A 98 -13.10 -3.20 -14.56
C PRO A 98 -13.28 -4.60 -13.94
N SER A 99 -12.23 -5.42 -13.99
CA SER A 99 -12.27 -6.81 -13.49
C SER A 99 -12.60 -6.96 -12.00
N CYS A 100 -12.32 -5.95 -11.18
CA CYS A 100 -12.65 -5.94 -9.75
C CYS A 100 -14.13 -5.61 -9.47
N CYS A 101 -14.89 -5.18 -10.48
CA CYS A 101 -16.29 -4.81 -10.37
C CYS A 101 -17.17 -5.96 -10.90
N TYR A 102 -18.07 -6.45 -10.06
CA TYR A 102 -18.94 -7.58 -10.38
C TYR A 102 -20.29 -7.43 -9.67
N THR A 103 -21.30 -8.14 -10.17
CA THR A 103 -22.57 -8.32 -9.47
C THR A 103 -22.66 -9.75 -8.92
N CYS A 104 -23.44 -9.93 -7.86
CA CYS A 104 -23.69 -11.25 -7.29
C CYS A 104 -24.99 -11.81 -7.85
N VAL A 105 -24.90 -12.92 -8.59
CA VAL A 105 -26.05 -13.62 -9.15
C VAL A 105 -26.20 -14.98 -8.48
N LEU A 106 -27.44 -15.47 -8.37
CA LEU A 106 -27.70 -16.80 -7.85
C LEU A 106 -26.94 -17.85 -8.66
N CYS A 107 -26.42 -18.86 -7.96
CA CYS A 107 -25.92 -20.06 -8.62
C CYS A 107 -27.02 -20.71 -9.46
N ALA A 108 -26.64 -21.35 -10.57
CA ALA A 108 -27.59 -22.14 -11.34
C ALA A 108 -28.05 -23.36 -10.53
N ASP A 109 -29.19 -23.93 -10.89
CA ASP A 109 -29.68 -25.15 -10.25
C ASP A 109 -28.62 -26.26 -10.33
N GLY A 110 -28.28 -26.84 -9.18
CA GLY A 110 -27.22 -27.85 -9.05
C GLY A 110 -25.81 -27.30 -8.86
N GLU A 111 -25.60 -25.98 -8.91
CA GLU A 111 -24.33 -25.33 -8.56
C GLU A 111 -24.36 -24.76 -7.14
N MET A 112 -23.20 -24.74 -6.48
CA MET A 112 -23.05 -24.19 -5.13
C MET A 112 -21.83 -23.25 -5.06
N SER A 113 -22.01 -22.12 -4.38
CA SER A 113 -20.92 -21.26 -3.91
C SER A 113 -20.91 -21.31 -2.39
N ASN A 114 -19.89 -21.93 -1.80
CA ASN A 114 -19.77 -22.17 -0.36
C ASN A 114 -18.82 -21.19 0.36
N ILE A 115 -18.21 -20.26 -0.38
CA ILE A 115 -17.22 -19.31 0.13
C ILE A 115 -17.63 -17.90 -0.34
N THR A 116 -17.38 -16.89 0.50
CA THR A 116 -17.71 -15.48 0.26
C THR A 116 -16.66 -14.75 -0.60
#